data_AF-A0A661MVK9-F1
#
_entry.id   AF-A0A661MVK9-F1
#
_cell.length_a   1.000
_cell.length_b   1.000
_cell.length_c   1.000
_cell.angle_alpha   90.00
_cell.angle_beta   90.00
_cell.angle_gamma   90.00
#
_symmetry.space_group_name_H-M   'P 1'
#
loop_
_entity.id
_entity.type
_entity.pdbx_description
1 polymer ?
#
loop_
_entity_poly.entity_id
_entity_poly.type
_entity_poly.pdbx_seq_one_letter_code
_entity_poly.pdbx_strand_id
1 'polypeptide(L)' 'MGCESEWTATTELWVDNENGDDGANGSQGAPVASLAAAVALASGTTTVHVQATATGYEGVCVTTDDVALMG' A
#
# COMPACT_ATOMS: atom_id res chain seq x y z
N MET A 1 28.33 1.42 -20.49
CA MET A 1 27.62 1.80 -19.24
C MET A 1 26.22 2.15 -19.68
N GLY A 2 25.32 1.16 -19.64
CA GLY A 2 23.96 1.28 -20.19
C GLY A 2 23.07 2.07 -19.24
N CYS A 3 22.58 3.22 -19.71
CA CYS A 3 21.40 3.89 -19.15
C CYS A 3 20.14 3.10 -19.50
N GLU A 4 20.03 1.86 -19.04
CA GLU A 4 18.78 1.10 -19.14
C GLU A 4 18.03 1.35 -17.84
N SER A 5 17.33 2.48 -17.85
CA SER A 5 16.19 2.84 -17.01
C SER A 5 15.91 1.86 -15.88
N GLU A 6 16.32 2.25 -14.68
CA GLU A 6 15.79 1.75 -13.42
C GLU A 6 14.31 2.15 -13.40
N TRP A 7 13.46 1.39 -14.10
CA TRP A 7 12.04 1.38 -13.81
C TRP A 7 11.98 0.89 -12.37
N THR A 8 11.88 1.86 -11.47
CA THR A 8 11.65 1.68 -10.05
C THR A 8 10.68 0.52 -9.91
N ALA A 9 11.10 -0.59 -9.33
CA ALA A 9 10.20 -1.69 -9.05
C ALA A 9 9.04 -1.08 -8.25
N THR A 10 7.88 -0.92 -8.90
CA THR A 10 6.71 -0.36 -8.25
C THR A 10 6.28 -1.37 -7.21
N THR A 11 6.38 -0.98 -5.95
CA THR A 11 5.97 -1.87 -4.85
C THR A 11 4.45 -1.88 -4.83
N GLU A 12 3.84 -3.06 -4.91
CA GLU A 12 2.39 -3.22 -4.77
C GLU A 12 2.09 -3.73 -3.36
N LEU A 13 1.23 -3.00 -2.64
CA LEU A 13 0.75 -3.38 -1.32
C LEU A 13 -0.76 -3.59 -1.34
N TRP A 14 -1.21 -4.62 -0.65
CA TRP A 14 -2.60 -5.04 -0.58
C TRP A 14 -3.12 -4.88 0.83
N VAL A 15 -4.29 -4.26 0.95
CA VAL A 15 -4.98 -4.04 2.20
C VAL A 15 -6.35 -4.68 2.14
N ASP A 16 -6.61 -5.61 3.05
CA ASP A 16 -7.91 -6.28 3.21
C ASP A 16 -8.32 -6.12 4.68
N ASN A 17 -9.36 -5.33 4.91
CA ASN A 17 -9.78 -4.98 6.26
C ASN A 17 -10.54 -6.07 7.00
N GLU A 18 -10.91 -7.15 6.29
CA GLU A 18 -11.68 -8.26 6.81
C GLU A 18 -10.81 -9.49 7.03
N ASN A 19 -9.87 -9.76 6.12
CA ASN A 19 -9.03 -10.97 6.13
C ASN A 19 -7.52 -10.70 6.22
N GLY A 20 -7.09 -9.43 6.25
CA GLY A 20 -5.68 -9.07 6.36
C GLY A 20 -5.11 -9.18 7.78
N ASP A 21 -3.78 -9.09 7.86
CA ASP A 21 -3.02 -9.08 9.12
C ASP A 21 -1.90 -8.03 9.04
N ASP A 22 -1.86 -7.07 9.97
CA ASP A 22 -0.83 -6.01 10.01
C ASP A 22 0.59 -6.54 10.27
N GLY A 23 0.74 -7.81 10.67
CA GLY A 23 2.03 -8.51 10.69
C GLY A 23 2.47 -9.10 9.35
N ALA A 24 1.61 -9.07 8.33
CA ALA A 24 1.90 -9.58 7.00
C ALA A 24 2.81 -8.65 6.19
N ASN A 25 3.30 -9.16 5.04
CA ASN A 25 4.19 -8.39 4.17
C ASN A 25 3.44 -7.48 3.17
N GLY A 26 2.11 -7.43 3.20
CA GLY A 26 1.30 -6.61 2.30
C GLY A 26 1.23 -7.13 0.87
N SER A 27 1.64 -8.38 0.60
CA SER A 27 1.44 -8.98 -0.73
C SER A 27 -0.02 -9.35 -0.96
N GLN A 28 -0.43 -9.56 -2.23
CA GLN A 28 -1.80 -9.97 -2.56
C GLN A 28 -2.27 -11.24 -1.82
N GLY A 29 -1.36 -12.19 -1.58
CA GLY A 29 -1.67 -13.43 -0.84
C GLY A 29 -1.58 -13.31 0.68
N ALA A 30 -1.03 -12.21 1.19
CA ALA A 30 -0.89 -11.90 2.61
C ALA A 30 -1.04 -10.39 2.82
N PRO A 31 -2.27 -9.86 2.63
CA PRO A 31 -2.54 -8.43 2.73
C PRO A 31 -2.43 -7.96 4.18
N VAL A 32 -2.12 -6.68 4.37
CA VAL A 32 -2.23 -6.03 5.69
C VAL A 32 -3.69 -5.71 6.01
N ALA A 33 -4.02 -5.57 7.29
CA ALA A 33 -5.39 -5.26 7.72
C ALA A 33 -5.71 -3.75 7.61
N SER A 34 -4.70 -2.90 7.73
CA SER A 34 -4.86 -1.45 7.79
C SER A 34 -4.04 -0.69 6.75
N LEU A 35 -4.58 0.44 6.30
CA LEU A 35 -3.85 1.39 5.47
C LEU A 35 -2.59 1.92 6.19
N ALA A 36 -2.59 2.00 7.52
CA ALA A 36 -1.45 2.47 8.29
C ALA A 36 -0.26 1.50 8.18
N ALA A 37 -0.51 0.19 8.28
CA ALA A 37 0.50 -0.83 8.06
C ALA A 37 1.03 -0.81 6.61
N ALA A 38 0.15 -0.60 5.62
CA ALA A 38 0.56 -0.48 4.22
C ALA A 38 1.50 0.72 4.01
N VAL A 39 1.16 1.89 4.56
CA VAL A 39 2.01 3.09 4.47
C VAL A 39 3.35 2.87 5.17
N ALA A 40 3.38 2.15 6.30
CA ALA A 40 4.62 1.81 6.99
C ALA A 40 5.54 0.87 6.17
N LEU A 41 4.96 0.02 5.33
CA LEU A 41 5.68 -0.88 4.41
C LEU A 41 6.07 -0.21 3.09
N ALA A 42 5.42 0.89 2.72
CA ALA A 42 5.64 1.56 1.44
C ALA A 42 7.08 2.05 1.31
N SER A 43 7.69 1.80 0.15
CA SER A 43 9.04 2.26 -0.15
C SER A 43 9.16 2.70 -1.61
N GLY A 44 9.76 3.86 -1.84
CA GLY A 44 9.79 4.48 -3.17
C GLY A 44 8.39 4.65 -3.77
N THR A 45 8.25 4.42 -5.07
CA THR A 45 6.96 4.44 -5.76
C THR A 45 6.15 3.19 -5.38
N THR A 46 5.10 3.38 -4.57
CA THR A 46 4.23 2.30 -4.08
C THR A 46 2.79 2.51 -4.51
N THR A 47 2.15 1.46 -5.03
CA THR A 47 0.71 1.41 -5.31
C THR A 47 0.02 0.58 -4.23
N VAL A 48 -1.02 1.15 -3.59
CA VAL A 48 -1.80 0.46 -2.56
C VAL A 48 -3.16 0.04 -3.11
N HIS A 49 -3.40 -1.26 -3.16
CA HIS A 49 -4.69 -1.86 -3.51
C HIS A 49 -5.50 -2.07 -2.24
N VAL A 50 -6.66 -1.42 -2.16
CA VAL A 50 -7.55 -1.53 -1.00
C VAL A 50 -8.76 -2.39 -1.38
N GLN A 51 -8.81 -3.59 -0.82
CA GLN A 51 -9.98 -4.46 -0.81
C GLN A 51 -10.75 -4.20 0.50
N ALA A 52 -11.37 -3.03 0.61
CA ALA A 52 -12.22 -2.70 1.75
C ALA A 52 -13.62 -3.30 1.52
N THR A 53 -13.91 -4.41 2.20
CA THR A 53 -15.21 -5.11 2.08
C THR A 53 -16.16 -4.80 3.23
N ALA A 54 -15.64 -4.38 4.39
CA ALA A 54 -16.47 -4.07 5.56
C ALA A 54 -16.81 -2.56 5.71
N THR A 55 -18.05 -2.27 6.13
CA THR A 55 -18.49 -0.92 6.53
C THR A 55 -17.75 -0.46 7.80
N GLY A 56 -17.25 0.78 7.81
CA GLY A 56 -16.54 1.35 8.96
C GLY A 56 -15.01 1.40 8.81
N TYR A 57 -14.50 1.27 7.59
CA TYR A 57 -13.08 1.41 7.33
C TYR A 57 -12.59 2.81 7.70
N GLU A 58 -11.73 2.91 8.72
CA GLU A 58 -11.16 4.18 9.14
C GLU A 58 -10.20 4.70 8.07
N GLY A 59 -10.37 5.97 7.68
CA GLY A 59 -9.46 6.62 6.74
C GLY A 59 -8.06 6.79 7.35
N VAL A 60 -7.04 6.84 6.51
CA VAL A 60 -5.66 7.10 6.95
C VAL A 60 -5.32 8.59 6.87
N CYS A 61 -4.67 9.09 7.92
CA CYS A 61 -4.04 10.41 7.91
C CYS A 61 -2.65 10.28 7.27
N VAL A 62 -2.44 10.92 6.11
CA VAL A 62 -1.13 10.98 5.45
C VAL A 62 -0.51 12.34 5.72
N THR A 63 0.66 12.38 6.37
CA THR A 63 1.35 13.61 6.78
C THR A 63 2.64 13.87 6.00
N THR A 64 2.85 13.17 4.88
CA THR A 64 4.01 13.37 4.01
C THR A 64 3.68 14.37 2.91
N ASP A 65 4.66 15.20 2.59
CA ASP A 65 4.64 16.02 1.37
C ASP A 65 4.84 15.06 0.18
N ASP A 66 4.16 15.27 -0.96
CA ASP A 66 4.18 14.42 -2.19
C ASP A 66 3.22 13.21 -2.26
N VAL A 67 1.92 13.42 -1.98
CA VAL A 67 0.86 12.42 -2.25
C VAL A 67 -0.02 12.87 -3.43
N ALA A 68 -0.16 12.03 -4.44
CA ALA A 68 -1.11 12.21 -5.53
C ALA A 68 -2.32 11.28 -5.36
N LEU A 69 -3.52 11.85 -5.25
CA LEU A 69 -4.78 11.11 -5.31
C LEU A 69 -5.32 11.19 -6.74
N MET A 70 -5.37 10.05 -7.43
CA MET A 70 -5.94 9.96 -8.78
C MET A 70 -7.23 9.15 -8.72
N GLY A 71 -8.30 9.66 -9.35
CA GLY A 71 -9.63 9.07 -9.38
C GLY A 71 -10.02 8.55 -10.75
#